data_AF-A0A433F4A5-F1
#
_entry.id   AF-A0A433F4A5-F1
#
_cell.length_a   1.000
_cell.length_b   1.000
_cell.length_c   1.000
_cell.angle_alpha   90.00
_cell.angle_beta   90.00
_cell.angle_gamma   90.00
#
_symmetry.space_group_name_H-M   'P 1'
#
loop_
_entity.id
_entity.type
_entity.pdbx_description
1 polymer ?
#
loop_
_entity_poly.entity_id
_entity_poly.type
_entity_poly.pdbx_seq_one_letter_code
_entity_poly.pdbx_strand_id
1 'polypeptide(L)'
;MSQPNLEDKLKAFDSSKLIKWLSWILTAASMAIAIVFLLYFTNFSGGLSNKNDVWGAFGDFVGGTLNPILSFLALIALLLTIILQSRELEATKEELKRSASAHEKQVNYISGQQQRDDLIRLVTKLTDRINNNYNSNLLDNAMSIHAALIGSDSPMDNDDLYNLIDEMRDKESKTYKIVKYLEADLYTLFEVLEKYESVSNEVSDIPSPYKAFYLKEYQELITRFVSYGWFNNELNGLYSN
;
A
#
# COMPACT_ATOMS: atom_id res chain seq x y z
N MET A 1 28.56 -37.95 -2.13
CA MET A 1 27.62 -37.13 -2.92
C MET A 1 26.28 -37.84 -2.92
N SER A 2 25.31 -37.39 -2.13
CA SER A 2 23.99 -38.00 -2.04
C SER A 2 23.19 -37.65 -3.30
N GLN A 3 22.63 -38.64 -3.99
CA GLN A 3 21.79 -38.38 -5.16
C GLN A 3 20.51 -37.65 -4.72
N PRO A 4 20.07 -36.59 -5.42
CA PRO A 4 18.82 -35.90 -5.10
C PRO A 4 17.64 -36.86 -5.24
N ASN A 5 16.70 -36.77 -4.31
CA ASN A 5 15.49 -37.60 -4.29
C ASN A 5 14.56 -37.23 -5.47
N LEU A 6 13.50 -38.03 -5.69
CA LEU A 6 12.61 -37.82 -6.82
C LEU A 6 11.93 -36.45 -6.78
N GLU A 7 11.55 -35.96 -5.59
CA GLU A 7 10.94 -34.65 -5.40
C GLU A 7 11.87 -33.51 -5.81
N ASP A 8 13.15 -33.58 -5.45
CA ASP A 8 14.15 -32.56 -5.81
C ASP A 8 14.45 -32.56 -7.31
N LYS A 9 14.48 -33.75 -7.93
CA LYS A 9 14.61 -33.86 -9.40
C LYS A 9 13.39 -33.31 -10.12
N LEU A 10 12.20 -33.54 -9.58
CA LEU A 10 10.96 -32.98 -10.10
C LEU A 10 10.89 -31.46 -9.88
N LYS A 11 11.40 -30.93 -8.76
CA LYS A 11 11.52 -29.48 -8.49
C LYS A 11 12.52 -28.77 -9.41
N ALA A 12 13.61 -29.44 -9.79
CA ALA A 12 14.57 -28.90 -10.74
C ALA A 12 14.12 -29.01 -12.21
N PHE A 13 12.97 -29.64 -12.49
CA PHE A 13 12.41 -29.76 -13.83
C PHE A 13 11.78 -28.44 -14.27
N ASP A 14 12.11 -27.95 -15.45
CA ASP A 14 11.67 -26.65 -15.97
C ASP A 14 11.16 -26.81 -17.41
N SER A 15 10.64 -25.73 -17.98
CA SER A 15 10.09 -25.74 -19.35
C SER A 15 11.16 -26.14 -20.38
N SER A 16 12.44 -25.81 -20.15
CA SER A 16 13.55 -26.18 -21.05
C SER A 16 13.81 -27.69 -21.07
N LYS A 17 13.75 -28.35 -19.90
CA LYS A 17 13.85 -29.81 -19.79
C LYS A 17 12.60 -30.47 -20.35
N LEU A 18 11.41 -29.93 -20.12
CA LEU A 18 10.17 -30.48 -20.69
C LEU A 18 10.26 -30.58 -22.22
N ILE A 19 10.68 -29.51 -22.90
CA ILE A 19 10.80 -29.51 -24.36
C ILE A 19 11.78 -30.59 -24.84
N LYS A 20 12.89 -30.79 -24.13
CA LYS A 20 13.84 -31.87 -24.45
C LYS A 20 13.22 -33.25 -24.28
N TRP A 21 12.50 -33.49 -23.17
CA TRP A 21 11.83 -34.77 -22.92
C TRP A 21 10.72 -35.06 -23.92
N LEU A 22 9.90 -34.05 -24.27
CA LEU A 22 8.89 -34.19 -25.31
C LEU A 22 9.51 -34.48 -26.68
N SER A 23 10.65 -33.87 -27.00
CA SER A 23 11.41 -34.17 -28.22
C SER A 23 11.94 -35.62 -28.25
N TRP A 24 12.44 -36.13 -27.12
CA TRP A 24 12.84 -37.54 -26.99
C TRP A 24 11.66 -38.49 -27.16
N ILE A 25 10.50 -38.17 -26.57
CA ILE A 25 9.27 -38.95 -26.72
C ILE A 25 8.82 -38.97 -28.18
N LEU A 26 8.83 -37.81 -28.85
CA LEU A 26 8.47 -37.71 -30.27
C LEU A 26 9.43 -38.51 -31.17
N THR A 27 10.73 -38.46 -30.87
CA THR A 27 11.75 -39.23 -31.59
C THR A 27 11.54 -40.73 -31.41
N ALA A 28 11.29 -41.17 -30.16
CA ALA A 28 11.02 -42.58 -29.85
C ALA A 28 9.74 -43.09 -30.53
N ALA A 29 8.66 -42.29 -30.52
CA ALA A 29 7.42 -42.61 -31.24
C ALA A 29 7.67 -42.77 -32.74
N SER A 30 8.40 -41.83 -33.36
CA SER A 30 8.72 -41.86 -34.79
C SER A 30 9.58 -43.07 -35.17
N MET A 31 10.54 -43.41 -34.31
CA MET A 31 11.40 -44.59 -34.49
C MET A 31 10.60 -45.90 -34.36
N ALA A 32 9.70 -46.00 -33.38
CA ALA A 32 8.84 -47.18 -33.22
C ALA A 32 7.96 -47.40 -34.46
N ILE A 33 7.37 -46.33 -35.00
CA ILE A 33 6.61 -46.36 -36.26
C ILE A 33 7.51 -46.87 -37.39
N ALA A 34 8.68 -46.25 -37.61
CA ALA A 34 9.61 -46.64 -38.67
C ALA A 34 10.05 -48.12 -38.57
N ILE A 35 10.31 -48.61 -37.35
CA ILE A 35 10.69 -50.02 -37.12
C ILE A 35 9.54 -50.96 -37.49
N VAL A 36 8.30 -50.68 -37.09
CA VAL A 36 7.14 -51.53 -37.41
C VAL A 36 6.93 -51.60 -38.93
N PHE A 37 7.01 -50.46 -39.62
CA PHE A 37 6.92 -50.44 -41.09
C PHE A 37 8.09 -51.16 -41.76
N LEU A 38 9.33 -50.96 -41.28
CA LEU A 38 10.51 -51.65 -41.80
C LEU A 38 10.37 -53.17 -41.65
N LEU A 39 10.03 -53.66 -40.46
CA LEU A 39 9.82 -55.08 -40.20
C LEU A 39 8.69 -55.67 -41.05
N TYR A 40 7.61 -54.90 -41.27
CA TYR A 40 6.52 -55.32 -42.14
C TYR A 40 7.02 -55.50 -43.58
N PHE A 41 7.63 -54.49 -44.19
CA PHE A 41 8.06 -54.55 -45.59
C PHE A 41 9.22 -55.51 -45.85
N THR A 42 10.06 -55.83 -44.85
CA THR A 42 11.13 -56.82 -45.01
C THR A 42 10.62 -58.26 -44.92
N ASN A 43 9.59 -58.52 -44.12
CA ASN A 43 9.03 -59.87 -43.95
C ASN A 43 7.92 -60.20 -44.95
N PHE A 44 7.16 -59.21 -45.39
CA PHE A 44 6.06 -59.38 -46.35
C PHE A 44 6.45 -58.79 -47.71
N SER A 45 6.84 -59.63 -48.66
CA SER A 45 7.12 -59.25 -50.04
C SER A 45 5.87 -59.42 -50.91
N GLY A 46 5.29 -58.31 -51.36
CA GLY A 46 4.08 -58.31 -52.20
C GLY A 46 3.66 -56.92 -52.68
N GLY A 47 2.81 -56.86 -53.72
CA GLY A 47 2.20 -55.62 -54.20
C GLY A 47 0.98 -55.20 -53.37
N LEU A 48 0.40 -54.04 -53.69
CA LEU A 48 -0.82 -53.58 -53.03
C LEU A 48 -1.99 -54.54 -53.31
N SER A 49 -2.69 -54.96 -52.26
CA SER A 49 -3.86 -55.83 -52.37
C SER A 49 -5.09 -55.03 -52.82
N ASN A 50 -5.86 -55.60 -53.76
CA ASN A 50 -7.19 -55.10 -54.15
C ASN A 50 -8.32 -55.63 -53.26
N LYS A 51 -8.01 -56.46 -52.24
CA LYS A 51 -9.00 -56.99 -51.30
C LYS A 51 -8.97 -56.20 -49.99
N ASN A 52 -10.14 -55.76 -49.54
CA ASN A 52 -10.30 -54.93 -48.33
C ASN A 52 -9.96 -55.66 -47.03
N ASP A 53 -10.19 -56.97 -46.95
CA ASP A 53 -9.88 -57.82 -45.79
C ASP A 53 -8.37 -57.80 -45.43
N VAL A 54 -7.51 -57.77 -46.44
CA VAL A 54 -6.04 -57.66 -46.28
C VAL A 54 -5.65 -56.33 -45.63
N TRP A 55 -6.34 -55.24 -45.98
CA TRP A 55 -6.09 -53.93 -45.37
C TRP A 55 -6.57 -53.87 -43.92
N GLY A 56 -7.64 -54.59 -43.58
CA GLY A 56 -8.09 -54.77 -42.19
C GLY A 56 -7.02 -55.46 -41.34
N ALA A 57 -6.51 -56.61 -41.80
CA ALA A 57 -5.47 -57.35 -41.08
C ALA A 57 -4.14 -56.56 -40.97
N PHE A 58 -3.78 -55.78 -41.99
CA PHE A 58 -2.65 -54.86 -41.94
C PHE A 58 -2.85 -53.78 -40.87
N GLY A 59 -4.03 -53.15 -40.85
CA GLY A 59 -4.40 -52.17 -39.83
C GLY A 59 -4.35 -52.75 -38.42
N ASP A 60 -4.80 -53.99 -38.24
CA ASP A 60 -4.76 -54.70 -36.95
C ASP A 60 -3.33 -54.99 -36.50
N PHE A 61 -2.41 -55.36 -37.41
CA PHE A 61 -1.00 -55.58 -37.09
C PHE A 61 -0.31 -54.27 -36.67
N VAL A 62 -0.44 -53.23 -37.50
CA VAL A 62 0.19 -51.92 -37.26
C VAL A 62 -0.41 -51.27 -36.02
N GLY A 63 -1.74 -51.21 -35.93
CA GLY A 63 -2.46 -50.65 -34.80
C GLY A 63 -2.29 -51.46 -33.52
N GLY A 64 -2.35 -52.79 -33.59
CA GLY A 64 -2.16 -53.67 -32.43
C GLY A 64 -0.76 -53.58 -31.82
N THR A 65 0.26 -53.30 -32.64
CA THR A 65 1.65 -53.14 -32.17
C THR A 65 1.95 -51.70 -31.74
N LEU A 66 1.56 -50.70 -32.54
CA LEU A 66 1.90 -49.31 -32.28
C LEU A 66 0.98 -48.67 -31.23
N ASN A 67 -0.30 -49.01 -31.16
CA ASN A 67 -1.22 -48.33 -30.23
C ASN A 67 -0.79 -48.47 -28.77
N PRO A 68 -0.39 -49.65 -28.25
CA PRO A 68 0.11 -49.74 -26.87
C PRO A 68 1.34 -48.86 -26.61
N ILE A 69 2.29 -48.82 -27.55
CA ILE A 69 3.53 -48.04 -27.43
C ILE A 69 3.22 -46.54 -27.46
N LEU A 70 2.48 -46.09 -28.48
CA LEU A 70 2.14 -44.68 -28.68
C LEU A 70 1.23 -44.16 -27.57
N SER A 71 0.26 -44.95 -27.11
CA SER A 71 -0.62 -44.57 -26.00
C SER A 71 0.14 -44.44 -24.69
N PHE A 72 1.12 -45.33 -24.44
CA PHE A 72 1.98 -45.23 -23.27
C PHE A 72 2.89 -43.99 -23.32
N LEU A 73 3.50 -43.71 -24.47
CA LEU A 73 4.30 -42.50 -24.68
C LEU A 73 3.46 -41.21 -24.52
N ALA A 74 2.21 -41.22 -25.02
CA ALA A 74 1.27 -40.12 -24.87
C ALA A 74 0.88 -39.92 -23.40
N LEU A 75 0.65 -41.00 -22.64
CA LEU A 75 0.38 -40.94 -21.21
C LEU A 75 1.55 -40.32 -20.45
N ILE A 76 2.80 -40.71 -20.76
CA ILE A 76 4.00 -40.11 -20.15
C ILE A 76 4.09 -38.62 -20.46
N ALA A 77 3.90 -38.22 -21.73
CA ALA A 77 3.93 -36.82 -22.12
C ALA A 77 2.87 -36.01 -21.36
N LEU A 78 1.64 -36.53 -21.25
CA LEU A 78 0.56 -35.89 -20.49
C LEU A 78 0.89 -35.74 -19.01
N LEU A 79 1.43 -36.78 -18.37
CA LEU A 79 1.82 -36.73 -16.96
C LEU A 79 2.92 -35.69 -16.72
N LEU A 80 3.94 -35.62 -17.59
CA LEU A 80 4.99 -34.60 -17.51
C LEU A 80 4.41 -33.19 -17.63
N THR A 81 3.48 -32.97 -18.55
CA THR A 81 2.81 -31.68 -18.72
C THR A 81 1.97 -31.31 -17.49
N ILE A 82 1.16 -32.23 -16.94
CA ILE A 82 0.34 -31.98 -15.75
C ILE A 82 1.21 -31.61 -14.54
N ILE A 83 2.32 -32.32 -14.34
CA ILE A 83 3.25 -32.03 -13.24
C ILE A 83 3.82 -30.61 -13.39
N LEU A 84 4.27 -30.23 -14.59
CA LEU A 84 4.80 -28.87 -14.79
C LEU A 84 3.72 -27.80 -14.59
N GLN A 85 2.52 -27.99 -15.14
CA GLN A 85 1.39 -27.07 -15.00
C GLN A 85 1.00 -26.88 -13.54
N SER A 86 0.96 -27.96 -12.75
CA SER A 86 0.66 -27.87 -11.31
C SER A 86 1.68 -27.01 -10.57
N ARG A 87 2.95 -27.10 -10.96
CA ARG A 87 4.04 -26.33 -10.34
C ARG A 87 4.03 -24.86 -10.75
N GLU A 88 3.78 -24.57 -12.02
CA GLU A 88 3.60 -23.20 -12.50
C GLU A 88 2.40 -22.52 -11.81
N LEU A 89 1.33 -23.27 -11.57
CA LEU A 89 0.17 -22.80 -10.79
C LEU A 89 0.54 -22.52 -9.33
N GLU A 90 1.31 -23.39 -8.68
CA GLU A 90 1.77 -23.18 -7.30
C GLU A 90 2.66 -21.94 -7.19
N ALA A 91 3.65 -21.79 -8.07
CA ALA A 91 4.51 -20.61 -8.12
C ALA A 91 3.71 -19.32 -8.37
N THR A 92 2.70 -19.37 -9.25
CA THR A 92 1.81 -18.25 -9.51
C THR A 92 0.96 -17.90 -8.30
N LYS A 93 0.45 -18.91 -7.56
CA LYS A 93 -0.28 -18.68 -6.31
C LYS A 93 0.59 -18.03 -5.24
N GLU A 94 1.85 -18.46 -5.11
CA GLU A 94 2.79 -17.82 -4.19
C GLU A 94 3.06 -16.36 -4.57
N GLU A 95 3.27 -16.08 -5.85
CA GLU A 95 3.50 -14.70 -6.32
C GLU A 95 2.26 -13.83 -6.13
N LEU A 96 1.06 -14.34 -6.41
CA LEU A 96 -0.19 -13.65 -6.13
C LEU A 96 -0.37 -13.37 -4.64
N LYS A 97 -0.02 -14.32 -3.76
CA LYS A 97 -0.06 -14.11 -2.31
C LYS A 97 0.93 -13.02 -1.89
N ARG A 98 2.16 -13.03 -2.41
CA ARG A 98 3.15 -11.96 -2.16
C ARG A 98 2.64 -10.60 -2.63
N SER A 99 2.07 -10.55 -3.84
CA SER A 99 1.49 -9.34 -4.42
C SER A 99 0.32 -8.82 -3.59
N ALA A 100 -0.59 -9.69 -3.15
CA ALA A 100 -1.72 -9.32 -2.29
C ALA A 100 -1.24 -8.74 -0.95
N SER A 101 -0.27 -9.37 -0.29
CA SER A 101 0.31 -8.85 0.96
C SER A 101 1.06 -7.53 0.76
N ALA A 102 1.75 -7.34 -0.36
CA ALA A 102 2.38 -6.06 -0.69
C ALA A 102 1.33 -4.96 -0.94
N HIS A 103 0.23 -5.29 -1.61
CA HIS A 103 -0.87 -4.37 -1.88
C HIS A 103 -1.60 -3.97 -0.59
N GLU A 104 -1.86 -4.91 0.32
CA GLU A 104 -2.45 -4.62 1.63
C GLU A 104 -1.59 -3.64 2.44
N LYS A 105 -0.26 -3.86 2.49
CA LYS A 105 0.66 -2.92 3.12
C LYS A 105 0.63 -1.54 2.47
N GLN A 106 0.54 -1.48 1.14
CA GLN A 106 0.44 -0.23 0.39
C GLN A 106 -0.86 0.52 0.70
N VAL A 107 -2.00 -0.18 0.77
CA VAL A 107 -3.30 0.42 1.11
C VAL A 107 -3.27 0.99 2.53
N ASN A 108 -2.71 0.25 3.50
CA ASN A 108 -2.58 0.73 4.87
C ASN A 108 -1.68 1.98 4.96
N TYR A 109 -0.54 1.97 4.27
CA TYR A 109 0.35 3.12 4.18
C TYR A 109 -0.36 4.35 3.58
N ILE A 110 -1.06 4.18 2.45
CA ILE A 110 -1.80 5.27 1.80
C ILE A 110 -2.91 5.80 2.70
N SER A 111 -3.65 4.92 3.37
CA SER A 111 -4.74 5.32 4.27
C SER A 111 -4.23 6.15 5.44
N GLY A 112 -3.10 5.75 6.05
CA GLY A 112 -2.44 6.53 7.10
C GLY A 112 -1.94 7.89 6.58
N GLN A 113 -1.36 7.94 5.38
CA GLN A 113 -0.95 9.21 4.77
C GLN A 113 -2.14 10.14 4.48
N GLN A 114 -3.25 9.61 3.97
CA GLN A 114 -4.47 10.41 3.74
C GLN A 114 -5.01 11.03 5.04
N GLN A 115 -5.03 10.25 6.13
CA GLN A 115 -5.42 10.76 7.44
C GLN A 115 -4.49 11.89 7.92
N ARG A 116 -3.17 11.75 7.72
CA ARG A 116 -2.19 12.81 8.03
C ARG A 116 -2.44 14.07 7.23
N ASP A 117 -2.67 13.95 5.92
CA ASP A 117 -2.94 15.08 5.03
C ASP A 117 -4.22 15.82 5.43
N ASP A 118 -5.28 15.10 5.77
CA ASP A 118 -6.54 15.69 6.22
C ASP A 118 -6.39 16.40 7.57
N LEU A 119 -5.63 15.83 8.51
CA LEU A 119 -5.31 16.48 9.78
C LEU A 119 -4.47 17.74 9.58
N ILE A 120 -3.46 17.73 8.70
CA ILE A 120 -2.68 18.94 8.38
C ILE A 120 -3.54 20.00 7.71
N ARG A 121 -4.47 19.63 6.82
CA ARG A 121 -5.43 20.60 6.27
C ARG A 121 -6.30 21.23 7.35
N LEU A 122 -6.70 20.46 8.37
CA LEU A 122 -7.43 21.02 9.52
C LEU A 122 -6.53 21.95 10.35
N VAL A 123 -5.28 21.57 10.60
CA VAL A 123 -4.28 22.44 11.25
C VAL A 123 -4.16 23.75 10.49
N THR A 124 -3.96 23.72 9.16
CA THR A 124 -3.87 24.94 8.34
C THR A 124 -5.12 25.81 8.46
N LYS A 125 -6.33 25.22 8.39
CA LYS A 125 -7.57 25.97 8.54
C LYS A 125 -7.72 26.61 9.93
N LEU A 126 -7.32 25.90 10.98
CA LEU A 126 -7.32 26.41 12.35
C LEU A 126 -6.31 27.54 12.49
N THR A 127 -5.09 27.36 11.99
CA THR A 127 -4.03 28.38 12.08
C THR A 127 -4.39 29.63 11.28
N ASP A 128 -5.04 29.48 10.11
CA ASP A 128 -5.54 30.61 9.33
C ASP A 128 -6.62 31.38 10.10
N ARG A 129 -7.56 30.66 10.75
CA ARG A 129 -8.60 31.28 11.57
C ARG A 129 -8.01 32.00 12.79
N ILE A 130 -7.07 31.36 13.48
CA ILE A 130 -6.31 31.92 14.61
C ILE A 130 -5.57 33.18 14.17
N ASN A 131 -4.79 33.11 13.08
CA ASN A 131 -3.99 34.22 12.57
C ASN A 131 -4.86 35.38 12.09
N ASN A 132 -5.98 35.11 11.41
CA ASN A 132 -6.94 36.15 11.04
C ASN A 132 -7.54 36.81 12.29
N ASN A 133 -7.86 36.02 13.31
CA ASN A 133 -8.41 36.56 14.54
C ASN A 133 -7.39 37.35 15.37
N TYR A 134 -6.11 36.99 15.27
CA TYR A 134 -5.01 37.63 15.98
C TYR A 134 -4.53 38.91 15.27
N ASN A 135 -4.27 38.83 13.96
CA ASN A 135 -3.66 39.92 13.18
C ASN A 135 -4.66 40.83 12.48
N SER A 136 -5.81 40.29 12.04
CA SER A 136 -6.72 41.00 11.12
C SER A 136 -8.05 41.39 11.76
N ASN A 137 -8.37 40.94 12.98
CA ASN A 137 -9.55 41.43 13.66
C ASN A 137 -9.33 42.89 14.04
N LEU A 138 -10.02 43.75 13.29
CA LEU A 138 -10.42 45.07 13.72
C LEU A 138 -11.28 44.88 14.98
N LEU A 139 -10.62 44.96 16.13
CA LEU A 139 -11.25 45.23 17.42
C LEU A 139 -12.15 46.47 17.27
N ASP A 140 -13.07 46.64 18.20
CA ASP A 140 -13.88 47.86 18.22
C ASP A 140 -12.92 49.08 18.20
N ASN A 141 -13.21 50.06 17.32
CA ASN A 141 -12.32 51.18 16.95
C ASN A 141 -11.09 50.86 16.06
N ALA A 142 -11.13 49.81 15.24
CA ALA A 142 -10.14 49.50 14.20
C ALA A 142 -8.72 49.13 14.71
N MET A 143 -8.62 48.61 15.95
CA MET A 143 -7.37 48.10 16.56
C MET A 143 -7.17 46.59 16.32
N SER A 144 -6.05 46.00 16.73
CA SER A 144 -5.82 44.54 16.60
C SER A 144 -5.23 43.90 17.86
N ILE A 145 -5.52 42.61 18.08
CA ILE A 145 -4.93 41.85 19.20
C ILE A 145 -3.41 41.81 19.05
N HIS A 146 -2.90 41.62 17.84
CA HIS A 146 -1.47 41.64 17.56
C HIS A 146 -0.79 42.93 18.01
N ALA A 147 -1.35 44.10 17.68
CA ALA A 147 -0.81 45.39 18.11
C ALA A 147 -0.79 45.53 19.65
N ALA A 148 -1.87 45.08 20.31
CA ALA A 148 -1.96 45.07 21.76
C ALA A 148 -0.86 44.23 22.43
N LEU A 149 -0.42 43.14 21.81
CA LEU A 149 0.60 42.26 22.38
C LEU A 149 2.04 42.60 22.00
N ILE A 150 2.30 43.29 20.90
CA ILE A 150 3.68 43.67 20.51
C ILE A 150 4.11 44.99 21.15
N GLY A 151 3.16 45.85 21.53
CA GLY A 151 3.44 47.12 22.20
C GLY A 151 3.94 46.98 23.64
N SER A 152 4.02 48.10 24.35
CA SER A 152 4.39 48.13 25.77
C SER A 152 3.43 47.27 26.61
N ASP A 153 3.97 46.56 27.60
CA ASP A 153 3.16 45.80 28.58
C ASP A 153 2.38 46.73 29.53
N SER A 154 2.69 48.02 29.54
CA SER A 154 1.96 49.06 30.26
C SER A 154 0.78 49.55 29.41
N PRO A 155 -0.49 49.37 29.86
CA PRO A 155 -1.65 49.88 29.15
C PRO A 155 -1.66 51.41 29.04
N MET A 156 -0.87 52.13 29.84
CA MET A 156 -0.77 53.59 29.76
C MET A 156 0.07 54.05 28.55
N ASP A 157 0.92 53.17 28.02
CA ASP A 157 1.84 53.44 26.91
C ASP A 157 1.47 52.64 25.65
N ASN A 158 0.34 51.94 25.68
CA ASN A 158 -0.13 51.05 24.62
C ASN A 158 -1.67 51.12 24.52
N ASP A 159 -2.15 52.00 23.66
CA ASP A 159 -3.58 52.24 23.47
C ASP A 159 -4.33 50.98 22.99
N ASP A 160 -3.71 50.14 22.14
CA ASP A 160 -4.30 48.88 21.70
C ASP A 160 -4.52 47.92 22.88
N LEU A 161 -3.54 47.82 23.79
CA LEU A 161 -3.65 47.01 25.00
C LEU A 161 -4.68 47.58 25.98
N TYR A 162 -4.70 48.90 26.16
CA TYR A 162 -5.71 49.55 27.01
C TYR A 162 -7.13 49.21 26.55
N ASN A 163 -7.40 49.40 25.26
CA ASN A 163 -8.72 49.13 24.70
C ASN A 163 -9.06 47.64 24.72
N LEU A 164 -8.09 46.75 24.45
CA LEU A 164 -8.30 45.31 24.60
C LEU A 164 -8.69 44.94 26.03
N ILE A 165 -8.00 45.49 27.04
CA ILE A 165 -8.33 45.26 28.46
C ILE A 165 -9.73 45.77 28.79
N ASP A 166 -10.12 46.93 28.28
CA ASP A 166 -11.43 47.50 28.56
C ASP A 166 -12.56 46.67 27.93
N GLU A 167 -12.43 46.32 26.65
CA GLU A 167 -13.39 45.48 25.92
C GLU A 167 -13.52 44.06 26.51
N MET A 168 -12.44 43.53 27.09
CA MET A 168 -12.46 42.22 27.77
C MET A 168 -13.26 42.22 29.08
N ARG A 169 -13.64 43.39 29.62
CA ARG A 169 -14.53 43.50 30.80
C ARG A 169 -15.99 43.28 30.43
N ASP A 170 -16.39 43.63 29.21
CA ASP A 170 -17.72 43.38 28.69
C ASP A 170 -17.79 42.00 28.02
N LYS A 171 -18.49 41.06 28.65
CA LYS A 171 -18.66 39.70 28.12
C LYS A 171 -19.51 39.66 26.84
N GLU A 172 -20.27 40.72 26.57
CA GLU A 172 -21.07 40.82 25.35
C GLU A 172 -20.32 41.44 24.18
N SER A 173 -19.14 42.04 24.43
CA SER A 173 -18.33 42.67 23.38
C SER A 173 -17.93 41.67 22.30
N LYS A 174 -17.77 42.18 21.09
CA LYS A 174 -17.29 41.39 19.95
C LYS A 174 -15.88 40.86 20.24
N THR A 175 -15.04 41.70 20.84
CA THR A 175 -13.68 41.39 21.28
C THR A 175 -13.64 40.21 22.25
N TYR A 176 -14.45 40.22 23.31
CA TYR A 176 -14.50 39.14 24.28
C TYR A 176 -14.84 37.80 23.61
N LYS A 177 -15.86 37.80 22.75
CA LYS A 177 -16.29 36.59 22.00
C LYS A 177 -15.17 36.08 21.09
N ILE A 178 -14.46 36.96 20.39
CA ILE A 178 -13.30 36.60 19.55
C ILE A 178 -12.19 35.95 20.37
N VAL A 179 -11.84 36.54 21.52
CA VAL A 179 -10.82 35.99 22.41
C VAL A 179 -11.23 34.59 22.90
N LYS A 180 -12.50 34.36 23.21
CA LYS A 180 -13.00 33.03 23.58
C LYS A 180 -13.00 32.04 22.42
N TYR A 181 -13.26 32.47 21.19
CA TYR A 181 -13.07 31.60 20.02
C TYR A 181 -11.60 31.27 19.77
N LEU A 182 -10.70 32.24 19.96
CA LEU A 182 -9.26 32.03 19.87
C LEU A 182 -8.78 30.99 20.91
N GLU A 183 -9.25 31.09 22.14
CA GLU A 183 -8.99 30.10 23.20
C GLU A 183 -9.44 28.69 22.79
N ALA A 184 -10.69 28.55 22.33
CA ALA A 184 -11.24 27.26 21.90
C ALA A 184 -10.53 26.68 20.67
N ASP A 185 -10.10 27.54 19.74
CA ASP A 185 -9.35 27.15 18.55
C ASP A 185 -7.96 26.61 18.91
N LEU A 186 -7.30 27.19 19.92
CA LEU A 186 -6.01 26.71 20.42
C LEU A 186 -6.14 25.34 21.09
N TYR A 187 -7.18 25.11 21.90
CA TYR A 187 -7.47 23.76 22.41
C TYR A 187 -7.69 22.75 21.27
N THR A 188 -8.51 23.12 20.28
CA THR A 188 -8.80 22.26 19.13
C THR A 188 -7.52 21.98 18.32
N LEU A 189 -6.67 22.99 18.14
CA LEU A 189 -5.39 22.85 17.45
C LEU A 189 -4.48 21.86 18.18
N PHE A 190 -4.37 21.97 19.50
CA PHE A 190 -3.60 21.02 20.30
C PHE A 190 -4.09 19.58 20.11
N GLU A 191 -5.40 19.33 20.24
CA GLU A 191 -5.99 18.00 20.05
C GLU A 191 -5.72 17.43 18.65
N VAL A 192 -5.84 18.26 17.61
CA VAL A 192 -5.56 17.86 16.22
C VAL A 192 -4.08 17.53 16.02
N LEU A 193 -3.17 18.29 16.65
CA LEU A 193 -1.73 18.03 16.60
C LEU A 193 -1.34 16.74 17.33
N GLU A 194 -1.94 16.44 18.50
CA GLU A 194 -1.79 15.16 19.19
C GLU A 194 -2.24 13.99 18.31
N LYS A 195 -3.42 14.12 17.71
CA LYS A 195 -3.94 13.10 16.80
C LYS A 195 -3.05 12.91 15.58
N TYR A 196 -2.54 14.00 15.01
CA TYR A 196 -1.62 13.96 13.89
C TYR A 196 -0.30 13.27 14.27
N GLU A 197 0.26 13.54 15.44
CA GLU A 197 1.47 12.88 15.93
C GLU A 197 1.26 11.38 16.14
N SER A 198 0.13 10.98 16.74
CA SER A 198 -0.25 9.57 16.89
C SER A 198 -0.31 8.85 15.55
N VAL A 199 -1.02 9.40 14.55
CA VAL A 199 -1.09 8.80 13.21
C VAL A 199 0.27 8.81 12.51
N SER A 200 1.06 9.87 12.69
CA SER A 200 2.39 9.97 12.09
C SER A 200 3.32 8.85 12.58
N ASN A 201 3.25 8.50 13.87
CA ASN A 201 4.07 7.44 14.47
C ASN A 201 3.68 6.04 14.00
N GLU A 202 2.44 5.83 13.55
CA GLU A 202 2.01 4.57 12.93
C GLU A 202 2.52 4.41 11.49
N VAL A 203 2.71 5.53 10.78
CA VAL A 203 3.10 5.56 9.36
C VAL A 203 4.62 5.65 9.18
N SER A 204 5.34 6.27 10.12
CA SER A 204 6.76 6.60 10.02
C SER A 204 7.43 6.61 11.38
N ASP A 205 8.59 5.96 11.49
CA ASP A 205 9.44 6.02 12.68
C ASP A 205 10.11 7.39 12.89
N ILE A 206 10.06 8.28 11.89
CA ILE A 206 10.60 9.63 11.98
C ILE A 206 9.54 10.55 12.61
N PRO A 207 9.83 11.17 13.77
CA PRO A 207 8.92 12.11 14.41
C PRO A 207 8.61 13.30 13.52
N SER A 208 7.37 13.79 13.58
CA SER A 208 6.95 14.92 12.77
C SER A 208 7.27 16.26 13.44
N PRO A 209 7.76 17.28 12.70
CA PRO A 209 8.11 18.57 13.29
C PRO A 209 6.91 19.47 13.61
N TYR A 210 5.70 19.16 13.12
CA TYR A 210 4.56 20.08 13.14
C TYR A 210 4.10 20.44 14.55
N LYS A 211 3.97 19.47 15.46
CA LYS A 211 3.51 19.73 16.83
C LYS A 211 4.45 20.71 17.53
N ALA A 212 5.74 20.38 17.61
CA ALA A 212 6.74 21.25 18.23
C ALA A 212 6.77 22.66 17.60
N PHE A 213 6.63 22.76 16.28
CA PHE A 213 6.55 24.04 15.59
C PHE A 213 5.36 24.89 16.07
N TYR A 214 4.14 24.34 16.03
CA TYR A 214 2.93 25.08 16.38
C TYR A 214 2.78 25.33 17.88
N LEU A 215 3.30 24.45 18.75
CA LEU A 215 3.33 24.72 20.19
C LEU A 215 4.17 25.97 20.47
N LYS A 216 5.36 26.03 19.85
CA LYS A 216 6.26 27.18 19.99
C LYS A 216 5.68 28.47 19.40
N GLU A 217 5.03 28.38 18.22
CA GLU A 217 4.45 29.54 17.53
C GLU A 217 3.42 30.28 18.40
N TYR A 218 2.57 29.55 19.12
CA TYR A 218 1.48 30.15 19.92
C TYR A 218 1.81 30.33 21.40
N GLN A 219 3.00 29.91 21.85
CA GLN A 219 3.38 29.93 23.27
C GLN A 219 3.34 31.35 23.87
N GLU A 220 3.85 32.36 23.17
CA GLU A 220 3.89 33.74 23.67
C GLU A 220 2.47 34.32 23.82
N LEU A 221 1.64 34.15 22.78
CA LEU A 221 0.23 34.56 22.77
C LEU A 221 -0.51 33.97 23.97
N ILE A 222 -0.39 32.66 24.17
CA ILE A 222 -1.04 31.95 25.28
C ILE A 222 -0.53 32.46 26.62
N THR A 223 0.79 32.59 26.78
CA THR A 223 1.41 33.03 28.04
C THR A 223 0.89 34.41 28.45
N ARG A 224 0.84 35.36 27.51
CA ARG A 224 0.31 36.71 27.75
C ARG A 224 -1.18 36.67 28.11
N PHE A 225 -1.99 35.94 27.35
CA PHE A 225 -3.43 35.89 27.61
C PHE A 225 -3.79 35.19 28.94
N VAL A 226 -3.02 34.19 29.34
CA VAL A 226 -3.13 33.55 30.65
C VAL A 226 -2.75 34.52 31.77
N SER A 227 -1.70 35.35 31.60
CA SER A 227 -1.29 36.32 32.63
C SER A 227 -2.36 37.39 32.91
N TYR A 228 -3.15 37.77 31.91
CA TYR A 228 -4.32 38.63 32.06
C TYR A 228 -5.59 37.90 32.56
N GLY A 229 -5.54 36.57 32.72
CA GLY A 229 -6.69 35.76 33.12
C GLY A 229 -7.76 35.61 32.02
N TRP A 230 -7.40 35.89 30.76
CA TRP A 230 -8.32 35.78 29.62
C TRP A 230 -8.40 34.37 29.08
N PHE A 231 -7.30 33.61 29.16
CA PHE A 231 -7.28 32.18 28.89
C PHE A 231 -7.16 31.36 30.17
N ASN A 232 -7.65 30.13 30.13
CA ASN A 232 -7.43 29.14 31.16
C ASN A 232 -5.94 28.75 31.22
N ASN A 233 -5.39 28.72 32.43
CA ASN A 233 -4.00 28.38 32.69
C ASN A 233 -3.60 26.96 32.23
N GLU A 234 -4.55 26.04 32.06
CA GLU A 234 -4.29 24.72 31.49
C GLU A 234 -3.65 24.80 30.10
N LEU A 235 -4.05 25.78 29.28
CA LEU A 235 -3.53 25.96 27.93
C LEU A 235 -2.01 26.23 27.92
N ASN A 236 -1.51 26.92 28.94
CA ASN A 236 -0.08 27.11 29.13
C ASN A 236 0.64 25.76 29.29
N GLY A 237 0.09 24.83 30.08
CA GLY A 237 0.65 23.49 30.27
C GLY A 237 0.70 22.67 28.97
N LEU A 238 -0.32 22.80 28.12
CA LEU A 238 -0.38 22.11 26.83
C LEU A 238 0.68 22.62 25.85
N TYR A 239 1.00 23.92 25.89
CA TYR A 239 1.91 24.60 24.96
C TYR A 239 3.33 24.86 25.50
N SER A 240 3.67 24.32 26.68
CA SER A 240 4.97 24.54 27.34
C SER A 240 6.05 23.46 27.07
N ASN A 241 5.83 22.56 26.11
CA ASN A 241 6.76 21.46 25.79
C ASN A 241 7.68 21.76 24.61
#